data_AF-A0A258QK23-F1
#
_entry.id   AF-A0A258QK23-F1
#
_cell.length_a   1.000
_cell.length_b   1.000
_cell.length_c   1.000
_cell.angle_alpha   90.00
_cell.angle_beta   90.00
_cell.angle_gamma   90.00
#
_symmetry.space_group_name_H-M   'P 1'
#
loop_
_entity.id
_entity.type
_entity.pdbx_description
1 polymer ?
#
loop_
_entity_poly.entity_id
_entity_poly.type
_entity_poly.pdbx_seq_one_letter_code
_entity_poly.pdbx_strand_id
1 'polypeptide(L)'
;MSGSFGDPLAFLVRTLFELVIFIVLVRYFLQAFRANFFNPIVQTLVKITDPVLNPLRQYMPKTRRHDLAALLVAVVLIVLMVWV
;
A
#
# COMPACT_ATOMS: atom_id res chain seq x y z
N MET A 1 -20.58 -16.23 4.54
CA MET A 1 -19.13 -16.39 4.75
C MET A 1 -18.79 -17.84 4.47
N SER A 2 -18.66 -18.21 3.19
CA SER A 2 -18.20 -19.57 2.82
C SER A 2 -16.70 -19.62 3.07
N GLY A 3 -16.28 -20.40 4.06
CA GLY A 3 -14.89 -20.81 4.21
C GLY A 3 -14.50 -21.66 3.02
N SER A 4 -14.18 -21.01 1.90
CA SER A 4 -13.54 -21.67 0.77
C SER A 4 -12.14 -22.01 1.25
N PHE A 5 -11.94 -23.26 1.66
CA PHE A 5 -10.60 -23.86 1.73
C PHE A 5 -10.10 -24.08 0.28
N GLY A 6 -10.17 -23.02 -0.53
CA GLY A 6 -9.54 -22.97 -1.84
C GLY A 6 -8.05 -22.84 -1.60
N ASP A 7 -7.30 -23.80 -2.13
CA ASP A 7 -5.84 -23.88 -2.19
C ASP A 7 -5.07 -23.05 -1.13
N PRO A 8 -4.40 -23.69 -0.14
CA PRO A 8 -3.57 -23.00 0.84
C PRO A 8 -2.60 -21.97 0.23
N LEU A 9 -2.14 -22.18 -1.01
CA LEU A 9 -1.33 -21.22 -1.74
C LEU A 9 -2.11 -19.95 -2.12
N ALA A 10 -3.33 -20.08 -2.63
CA ALA A 10 -4.20 -18.95 -2.95
C ALA A 10 -4.52 -18.12 -1.70
N PHE A 11 -4.79 -18.78 -0.57
CA PHE A 11 -4.96 -18.09 0.72
C PHE A 11 -3.72 -17.29 1.12
N LEU A 12 -2.53 -17.88 1.00
CA LEU A 12 -1.28 -17.23 1.39
C LEU A 12 -0.98 -16.03 0.48
N VAL A 13 -1.14 -16.19 -0.84
CA VAL A 13 -0.95 -15.10 -1.82
C VAL A 13 -1.94 -13.98 -1.55
N ARG A 14 -3.22 -14.30 -1.35
CA ARG A 14 -4.25 -13.30 -1.04
C ARG A 14 -3.95 -12.53 0.25
N THR A 15 -3.49 -13.23 1.29
CA THR A 15 -3.07 -12.60 2.56
C THR A 15 -1.88 -11.65 2.36
N LEU A 16 -0.90 -12.03 1.54
CA LEU A 16 0.23 -11.16 1.21
C LEU A 16 -0.23 -9.89 0.48
N PHE A 17 -1.16 -10.00 -0.48
CA PHE A 17 -1.74 -8.83 -1.14
C PHE A 17 -2.42 -7.90 -0.12
N GLU A 18 -3.26 -8.45 0.76
CA GLU A 18 -3.94 -7.66 1.80
C GLU A 18 -2.96 -6.92 2.71
N LEU A 19 -1.87 -7.57 3.12
CA LEU A 19 -0.82 -6.96 3.94
C LEU A 19 -0.10 -5.82 3.21
N VAL A 20 0.27 -6.03 1.94
CA VAL A 20 0.95 -4.99 1.15
C VAL A 20 0.01 -3.80 0.90
N ILE A 21 -1.25 -4.06 0.54
CA ILE A 21 -2.27 -3.01 0.36
C ILE A 21 -2.44 -2.23 1.66
N PHE A 22 -2.54 -2.92 2.80
CA PHE A 22 -2.66 -2.28 4.11
C PHE A 22 -1.47 -1.35 4.40
N ILE A 23 -0.23 -1.81 4.19
CA ILE A 23 0.98 -1.01 4.39
C ILE A 23 0.97 0.26 3.52
N VAL A 24 0.59 0.14 2.25
CA VAL A 24 0.51 1.27 1.31
C VAL A 24 -0.57 2.26 1.73
N LEU A 25 -1.74 1.78 2.17
CA LEU A 25 -2.81 2.64 2.66
C LEU A 25 -2.44 3.35 3.96
N VAL A 26 -1.79 2.66 4.91
CA VAL A 26 -1.26 3.29 6.12
C VAL A 26 -0.28 4.39 5.74
N ARG A 27 0.65 4.14 4.80
CA ARG A 27 1.58 5.17 4.31
C ARG A 27 0.86 6.40 3.75
N TYR A 28 -0.21 6.19 2.96
CA TYR A 28 -1.06 7.26 2.46
C TYR A 28 -1.69 8.06 3.61
N PHE A 29 -2.30 7.38 4.59
CA PHE A 29 -2.93 8.04 5.73
C PHE A 29 -1.94 8.80 6.60
N LEU A 30 -0.75 8.25 6.86
CA LEU A 30 0.32 8.94 7.58
C LEU A 30 0.70 10.26 6.89
N GLN A 31 0.71 10.29 5.57
CA GLN A 31 0.96 11.52 4.81
C GLN A 31 -0.25 12.47 4.81
N ALA A 32 -1.47 11.93 4.66
CA ALA A 32 -2.71 12.70 4.66
C ALA A 32 -2.96 13.43 5.98
N PHE A 33 -2.69 12.77 7.11
CA PHE A 33 -2.87 13.31 8.46
C PHE A 33 -1.64 14.02 9.02
N ARG A 34 -0.56 14.16 8.24
CA ARG A 34 0.71 14.78 8.68
C ARG A 34 1.27 14.12 9.95
N ALA A 35 1.30 12.78 9.95
CA ALA A 35 1.91 12.03 11.03
C ALA A 35 3.37 12.46 11.23
N ASN A 36 3.82 12.43 12.49
CA ASN A 36 5.16 12.89 12.83
C ASN A 36 6.23 11.97 12.21
N PHE A 37 6.96 12.48 11.22
CA PHE A 37 8.05 11.75 10.55
C PHE A 37 9.25 11.44 11.46
N PHE A 38 9.33 12.00 12.67
CA PHE A 38 10.33 11.62 13.67
C PHE A 38 10.00 10.28 14.35
N ASN A 39 8.81 9.73 14.15
CA ASN A 39 8.47 8.41 14.67
C ASN A 39 9.17 7.31 13.84
N PRO A 40 9.97 6.41 14.47
CA PRO A 40 10.68 5.34 13.77
C PRO A 40 9.74 4.42 12.99
N ILE A 41 8.50 4.21 13.44
CA ILE A 41 7.49 3.39 12.74
C ILE A 41 7.12 4.04 11.40
N VAL A 42 6.92 5.37 11.39
CA VAL A 42 6.61 6.12 10.17
C VAL A 42 7.78 6.05 9.20
N GLN A 43 9.01 6.22 9.68
CA GLN A 43 10.21 6.13 8.84
C GLN A 43 10.38 4.74 8.23
N THR A 44 10.13 3.68 8.99
CA THR A 44 10.19 2.30 8.48
C THR A 44 9.18 2.10 7.36
N LEU A 45 7.92 2.52 7.55
CA LEU A 45 6.89 2.42 6.51
C LEU A 45 7.26 3.23 5.26
N VAL A 46 7.79 4.43 5.44
CA VAL A 46 8.29 5.28 4.34
C VAL A 46 9.40 4.55 3.59
N LYS A 47 10.42 4.02 4.27
CA LYS A 47 11.55 3.32 3.65
C LYS A 47 11.14 2.05 2.90
N ILE A 48 10.14 1.32 3.40
CA ILE A 48 9.64 0.10 2.74
C ILE A 48 8.84 0.45 1.48
N THR A 49 8.04 1.52 1.53
CA THR A 49 7.12 1.87 0.44
C THR A 49 7.76 2.76 -0.63
N ASP A 50 8.71 3.64 -0.27
CA ASP A 50 9.32 4.62 -1.15
C ASP A 50 10.05 4.04 -2.38
N PRO A 51 10.71 2.88 -2.36
CA PRO A 51 11.31 2.28 -3.56
C PRO A 51 10.30 2.04 -4.69
N VAL A 52 9.05 1.72 -4.34
CA VAL A 52 7.95 1.51 -5.29
C VAL A 52 7.24 2.84 -5.60
N LEU A 53 7.05 3.69 -4.58
CA LEU A 53 6.29 4.92 -4.73
C LEU A 53 7.07 6.05 -5.41
N ASN A 54 8.38 6.21 -5.16
CA ASN A 54 9.18 7.31 -5.71
C ASN A 54 9.26 7.30 -7.24
N PRO A 55 9.46 6.16 -7.92
CA PRO A 55 9.39 6.11 -9.38
C PRO A 55 8.01 6.45 -9.94
N LEU A 56 6.93 6.26 -9.18
CA LEU A 56 5.58 6.63 -9.61
C LEU A 56 5.26 8.09 -9.30
N ARG A 57 5.78 8.62 -8.18
CA ARG A 57 5.63 10.02 -7.76
C ARG A 57 6.20 11.01 -8.78
N GLN A 58 7.18 10.60 -9.58
CA GLN A 58 7.73 11.46 -10.64
C GLN A 58 6.70 11.77 -11.74
N TYR A 59 5.74 10.87 -11.97
CA TYR A 59 4.69 11.01 -12.99
C TYR A 59 3.38 11.57 -12.41
N MET A 60 3.23 11.57 -11.09
CA MET A 60 2.01 12.02 -10.42
C MET A 60 2.05 13.51 -10.08
N PRO A 61 0.87 14.20 -10.07
CA PRO A 61 0.81 15.59 -9.66
C PRO A 61 1.25 15.75 -8.21
N LYS A 62 2.15 16.71 -7.97
CA LYS A 62 2.71 16.99 -6.64
C LYS A 62 1.62 17.55 -5.72
N THR A 63 1.03 16.68 -4.91
CA THR A 63 0.01 17.09 -3.92
C THR A 63 0.62 17.08 -2.53
N ARG A 64 0.59 18.22 -1.83
CA ARG A 64 1.27 18.41 -0.53
C ARG A 64 0.69 17.52 0.59
N ARG A 65 -0.53 17.02 0.43
CA ARG A 65 -1.26 16.22 1.43
C ARG A 65 -1.60 14.81 0.96
N HIS A 66 -1.83 14.60 -0.33
CA HIS A 66 -2.29 13.33 -0.86
C HIS A 66 -1.16 12.65 -1.64
N ASP A 67 -0.77 11.45 -1.21
CA ASP A 67 0.15 10.62 -1.97
C ASP A 67 -0.61 9.85 -3.06
N LEU A 68 -0.78 10.49 -4.21
CA LEU A 68 -1.51 9.90 -5.34
C LEU A 68 -0.82 8.64 -5.89
N ALA A 69 0.51 8.56 -5.77
CA ALA A 69 1.25 7.36 -6.14
C ALA A 69 0.86 6.18 -5.23
N ALA A 70 0.72 6.43 -3.92
CA ALA A 70 0.29 5.39 -2.98
C ALA A 70 -1.14 4.90 -3.27
N LEU A 71 -2.07 5.82 -3.59
CA LEU A 71 -3.42 5.45 -4.01
C LEU A 71 -3.41 4.63 -5.30
N LEU A 72 -2.64 5.04 -6.30
CA LEU A 72 -2.49 4.31 -7.56
C LEU A 72 -1.99 2.88 -7.31
N VAL A 73 -0.93 2.72 -6.49
CA VAL A 73 -0.39 1.40 -6.14
C VAL A 73 -1.42 0.56 -5.40
N ALA A 74 -2.13 1.13 -4.43
CA ALA A 74 -3.18 0.39 -3.71
C ALA A 74 -4.28 -0.10 -4.67
N VAL A 75 -4.74 0.74 -5.60
CA VAL A 75 -5.74 0.36 -6.60
C VAL A 75 -5.22 -0.76 -7.50
N VAL A 76 -3.99 -0.65 -8.01
CA VAL A 76 -3.38 -1.69 -8.86
C VAL A 76 -3.30 -3.03 -8.10
N LEU A 77 -2.85 -3.00 -6.84
CA LEU A 77 -2.76 -4.21 -6.01
C LEU A 77 -4.14 -4.82 -5.73
N ILE A 78 -5.17 -4.00 -5.46
CA ILE A 78 -6.54 -4.48 -5.26
C ILE A 78 -7.06 -5.13 -6.54
N VAL A 79 -6.85 -4.49 -7.69
CA VAL A 79 -7.27 -5.06 -8.98
C VAL A 79 -6.58 -6.41 -9.18
N LEU A 80 -5.25 -6.48 -9.02
CA LEU A 80 -4.50 -7.73 -9.14
C LEU A 80 -5.00 -8.82 -8.18
N MET A 81 -5.26 -8.47 -6.92
CA MET A 81 -5.78 -9.37 -5.90
C MET A 81 -7.16 -9.93 -6.25
N VAL A 82 -8.02 -9.16 -6.92
CA VAL A 82 -9.35 -9.63 -7.35
C VAL A 82 -9.26 -10.72 -8.43
N TRP A 83 -8.17 -10.74 -9.21
CA TRP A 83 -7.91 -11.76 -10.22
C TRP A 83 -7.17 -13.00 -9.68
N VAL A 84 -6.79 -12.99 -8.40
CA VAL A 84 -6.18 -14.13 -7.67
C VAL A 84 -7.27 -14.90 -6.93
#